data_AF-A0A847MWU0-F1
#
_entry.id   AF-A0A847MWU0-F1
#
_cell.length_a   1.000
_cell.length_b   1.000
_cell.length_c   1.000
_cell.angle_alpha   90.00
_cell.angle_beta   90.00
_cell.angle_gamma   90.00
#
_symmetry.space_group_name_H-M   'P 1'
#
loop_
_entity.id
_entity.type
_entity.pdbx_description
1 polymer ?
#
loop_
_entity_poly.entity_id
_entity_poly.type
_entity_poly.pdbx_seq_one_letter_code
_entity_poly.pdbx_strand_id
1 'polypeptide(L)'
;VPQWVTDTLPMLPGIMRETDQRANAVERACADAVEAAVLSAEVGGTFEVIVVDEVRRGDGTELTIKLLEPAVVTRAGGSAELGDTVRAELVTADIATSSVRFEAVAS
;
A
#
# COMPACT_ATOMS: atom_id res chain seq x y z
N VAL A 1 21.09 18.68 35.95
CA VAL A 1 21.00 18.34 34.51
C VAL A 1 21.70 19.45 33.73
N PRO A 2 22.67 19.17 32.85
CA PRO A 2 23.33 20.20 32.06
C PRO A 2 22.34 20.95 31.16
N GLN A 3 22.52 22.26 31.02
CA GLN A 3 21.57 23.13 30.32
C GLN A 3 21.37 22.73 28.85
N TRP A 4 22.45 22.32 28.19
CA TRP A 4 22.42 21.81 26.81
C TRP A 4 21.49 20.59 26.64
N VAL A 5 21.28 19.77 27.68
CA VAL A 5 20.34 18.64 27.60
C VAL A 5 18.90 19.15 27.63
N THR A 6 18.58 20.06 28.56
CA THR A 6 17.23 20.65 28.68
C THR A 6 16.83 21.53 27.50
N ASP A 7 17.79 22.21 26.87
CA ASP A 7 17.52 23.09 25.72
C ASP A 7 17.23 22.29 24.44
N THR A 8 17.75 21.06 24.33
CA THR A 8 17.59 20.22 23.13
C THR A 8 16.38 19.27 23.21
N LEU A 9 15.94 18.91 24.43
CA LEU A 9 14.82 17.99 24.67
C LEU A 9 13.49 18.39 23.98
N PRO A 10 13.09 19.68 23.93
CA PRO A 10 11.86 20.07 23.22
C PRO A 10 11.89 19.81 21.71
N MET A 11 13.08 19.75 21.10
CA MET A 11 13.26 19.50 19.67
C MET A 11 13.28 18.02 19.30
N LEU A 12 13.57 17.15 20.27
CA LEU A 12 13.73 15.71 20.07
C LEU A 12 12.48 15.02 19.48
N PRO A 13 11.23 15.31 19.92
CA PRO A 13 10.04 14.73 19.31
C PRO A 13 9.89 15.03 17.82
N GLY A 14 10.39 16.20 17.36
CA GLY A 14 10.38 16.56 15.95
C GLY A 14 11.35 15.71 15.12
N ILE A 15 12.58 15.56 15.60
CA ILE A 15 13.64 14.78 14.95
C ILE A 15 13.28 13.30 14.87
N MET A 16 12.74 12.74 15.96
CA MET A 16 12.26 11.35 15.98
C MET A 16 11.17 11.14 14.94
N ARG A 17 10.16 12.02 14.90
CA ARG A 17 9.06 11.93 13.93
C ARG A 17 9.57 11.98 12.49
N GLU A 18 10.51 12.86 12.18
CA GLU A 18 11.09 12.94 10.83
C GLU A 18 11.85 11.65 10.47
N THR A 19 12.62 11.11 11.42
CA THR A 19 13.37 9.87 11.23
C THR A 19 12.44 8.69 11.02
N ASP A 20 11.40 8.56 11.86
CA ASP A 20 10.39 7.51 11.75
C ASP A 20 9.65 7.60 10.42
N GLN A 21 9.29 8.81 9.97
CA GLN A 21 8.65 8.99 8.66
C GLN A 21 9.54 8.51 7.51
N ARG A 22 10.83 8.84 7.53
CA ARG A 22 11.79 8.39 6.51
C ARG A 22 12.00 6.89 6.55
N ALA A 23 12.16 6.30 7.73
CA ALA A 23 12.32 4.85 7.91
C ALA A 23 11.09 4.09 7.37
N ASN A 24 9.89 4.50 7.77
CA ASN A 24 8.64 3.91 7.27
C ASN A 24 8.49 4.04 5.74
N ALA A 25 8.92 5.16 5.16
CA ALA A 25 8.89 5.35 3.71
C ALA A 25 9.82 4.37 2.98
N VAL A 26 11.03 4.13 3.51
CA VAL A 26 11.97 3.14 2.96
C VAL A 26 11.41 1.73 3.07
N GLU A 27 10.87 1.35 4.23
CA GLU A 27 10.27 0.03 4.43
C GLU A 27 9.14 -0.25 3.43
N ARG A 28 8.25 0.73 3.22
CA ARG A 28 7.18 0.64 2.22
C ARG A 28 7.74 0.51 0.81
N ALA A 29 8.71 1.33 0.42
CA ALA A 29 9.31 1.27 -0.91
C ALA A 29 9.97 -0.10 -1.20
N CYS A 30 10.59 -0.71 -0.19
CA CYS A 30 11.12 -2.07 -0.31
C CYS A 30 10.01 -3.11 -0.47
N ALA A 31 8.93 -3.02 0.29
CA ALA A 31 7.78 -3.91 0.15
C ALA A 31 7.17 -3.77 -1.25
N ASP A 32 6.85 -2.55 -1.69
CA ASP A 32 6.26 -2.26 -3.01
C ASP A 32 7.11 -2.83 -4.15
N ALA A 33 8.45 -2.73 -4.06
CA ALA A 33 9.36 -3.28 -5.06
C ALA A 33 9.31 -4.82 -5.12
N VAL A 34 9.25 -5.49 -3.96
CA VAL A 34 9.15 -6.95 -3.88
C VAL A 34 7.79 -7.41 -4.38
N GLU A 35 6.71 -6.74 -4.01
CA GLU A 35 5.36 -7.05 -4.46
C GLU A 35 5.24 -6.92 -5.99
N ALA A 36 5.78 -5.83 -6.56
CA ALA A 36 5.82 -5.65 -8.01
C ALA A 36 6.64 -6.75 -8.70
N ALA A 37 7.79 -7.15 -8.12
CA ALA A 37 8.59 -8.24 -8.68
C ALA A 37 7.86 -9.58 -8.66
N VAL A 38 7.22 -9.92 -7.54
CA VAL A 38 6.46 -11.18 -7.38
C VAL A 38 5.27 -11.23 -8.35
N LEU A 39 4.57 -10.12 -8.55
CA LEU A 39 3.36 -10.06 -9.37
C LEU A 39 3.63 -9.82 -10.87
N SER A 40 4.85 -9.39 -11.24
CA SER A 40 5.18 -9.00 -12.62
C SER A 40 4.90 -10.07 -13.69
N ALA A 41 5.05 -11.35 -13.34
CA ALA A 41 4.82 -12.47 -14.25
C ALA A 41 3.34 -12.82 -14.44
N GLU A 42 2.45 -12.30 -13.59
CA GLU A 42 1.04 -12.69 -13.52
C GLU A 42 0.09 -11.59 -14.01
N VAL A 43 0.62 -10.57 -14.71
CA VAL A 43 -0.19 -9.46 -15.25
C VAL A 43 -1.25 -9.99 -16.23
N GLY A 44 -2.48 -9.51 -16.09
CA GLY A 44 -3.69 -10.02 -16.75
C GLY A 44 -4.36 -11.18 -16.01
N GLY A 45 -3.73 -11.71 -14.96
CA GLY A 45 -4.32 -12.72 -14.08
C GLY A 45 -5.46 -12.16 -13.23
N THR A 46 -6.40 -13.02 -12.86
CA THR A 46 -7.50 -12.69 -11.93
C THR A 46 -7.27 -13.38 -10.61
N PHE A 47 -7.39 -12.62 -9.53
CA PHE A 47 -7.11 -13.06 -8.16
C PHE A 47 -8.35 -12.93 -7.30
N GLU A 48 -8.53 -13.86 -6.36
CA GLU A 48 -9.48 -13.68 -5.27
C GLU A 48 -8.84 -12.80 -4.19
N VAL A 49 -9.52 -11.71 -3.83
CA VAL A 49 -9.00 -10.70 -2.92
C VAL A 49 -10.07 -10.27 -1.94
N ILE A 50 -9.65 -9.83 -0.75
CA ILE A 50 -10.52 -9.30 0.28
C ILE A 50 -10.37 -7.78 0.31
N VAL A 51 -11.48 -7.04 0.25
CA VAL A 51 -11.48 -5.59 0.44
C VAL A 51 -11.28 -5.29 1.93
N VAL A 52 -10.21 -4.58 2.25
CA VAL A 52 -9.83 -4.23 3.64
C VAL A 52 -9.99 -2.75 3.95
N ASP A 53 -10.17 -1.91 2.93
CA ASP A 53 -10.55 -0.50 3.07
C ASP A 53 -11.23 -0.01 1.78
N GLU A 54 -12.08 1.01 1.90
CA GLU A 54 -12.70 1.70 0.76
C GLU A 54 -12.71 3.21 1.01
N VAL A 55 -12.15 3.98 0.08
CA VAL A 55 -12.07 5.43 0.20
C VAL A 55 -12.66 6.08 -1.04
N ARG A 56 -13.70 6.90 -0.86
CA ARG A 56 -14.25 7.72 -1.95
C ARG A 56 -13.23 8.78 -2.37
N ARG A 57 -12.92 8.82 -3.67
CA ARG A 57 -11.98 9.76 -4.29
C ARG A 57 -12.62 10.39 -5.53
N GLY A 58 -13.03 11.65 -5.42
CA GLY A 58 -13.67 12.35 -6.53
C GLY A 58 -15.00 11.68 -6.91
N ASP A 59 -15.09 11.24 -8.16
CA ASP A 59 -16.23 10.51 -8.74
C ASP A 59 -16.09 8.97 -8.64
N GLY A 60 -14.98 8.46 -8.11
CA GLY A 60 -14.71 7.02 -7.97
C GLY A 60 -14.45 6.55 -6.53
N THR A 61 -14.18 5.25 -6.40
CA THR A 61 -13.77 4.59 -5.16
C THR A 61 -12.38 3.98 -5.34
N GLU A 62 -11.47 4.27 -4.41
CA GLU A 62 -10.18 3.61 -4.28
C GLU A 62 -10.32 2.52 -3.21
N LEU A 63 -10.16 1.27 -3.61
CA LEU A 63 -10.21 0.12 -2.70
C LEU A 63 -8.79 -0.21 -2.24
N THR A 64 -8.66 -0.62 -0.97
CA THR A 64 -7.48 -1.38 -0.53
C THR A 64 -7.88 -2.84 -0.46
N ILE A 65 -7.13 -3.68 -1.17
CA ILE A 65 -7.38 -5.11 -1.27
C ILE A 65 -6.22 -5.91 -0.69
N LYS A 66 -6.53 -7.08 -0.16
CA LYS A 66 -5.55 -8.06 0.30
C LYS A 66 -5.65 -9.33 -0.53
N LEU A 67 -4.55 -9.72 -1.14
CA LEU A 67 -4.38 -11.03 -1.77
C LEU A 67 -4.08 -12.08 -0.70
N LEU A 68 -4.57 -13.30 -0.90
CA LEU A 68 -4.26 -14.43 -0.02
C LEU A 68 -2.88 -15.02 -0.33
N GLU A 69 -2.60 -15.21 -1.62
CA GLU A 69 -1.33 -15.72 -2.13
C GLU A 69 -1.01 -15.00 -3.44
N PRO A 70 0.11 -14.26 -3.52
CA PRO A 70 0.98 -13.85 -2.40
C PRO A 70 0.27 -12.93 -1.40
N ALA A 71 0.73 -12.88 -0.15
CA ALA A 71 0.15 -12.02 0.90
C ALA A 71 0.48 -10.53 0.70
N VAL A 72 -0.17 -9.91 -0.28
CA VAL A 72 0.04 -8.53 -0.74
C VAL A 72 -1.14 -7.65 -0.33
N VAL A 73 -0.87 -6.42 0.12
CA VAL A 73 -1.90 -5.41 0.38
C VAL A 73 -1.67 -4.23 -0.55
N THR A 74 -2.59 -4.01 -1.49
CA THR A 74 -2.41 -3.00 -2.53
C THR A 74 -3.72 -2.31 -2.89
N ARG A 75 -3.66 -1.35 -3.81
CA ARG A 75 -4.81 -0.57 -4.25
C ARG A 75 -5.48 -1.21 -5.46
N ALA A 76 -6.80 -1.14 -5.48
CA ALA A 76 -7.61 -1.48 -6.63
C ALA A 76 -8.59 -0.36 -6.98
N GLY A 77 -8.85 -0.18 -8.26
CA GLY A 77 -10.02 0.55 -8.73
C GLY A 77 -11.27 -0.34 -8.76
N GLY A 78 -12.41 0.26 -9.10
CA GLY A 78 -13.70 -0.42 -9.17
C GLY A 78 -14.59 -0.13 -7.96
N SER A 79 -15.57 -1.02 -7.75
CA SER A 79 -16.59 -0.87 -6.70
C SER A 79 -16.82 -2.22 -6.01
N ALA A 80 -16.64 -2.24 -4.69
CA ALA A 80 -16.92 -3.35 -3.79
C ALA A 80 -17.02 -2.77 -2.36
N GLU A 81 -17.65 -3.49 -1.43
CA GLU A 81 -17.80 -3.03 -0.04
C GLU A 81 -16.68 -3.56 0.85
N LEU A 82 -16.41 -2.87 1.97
CA LEU A 82 -15.47 -3.33 2.98
C LEU A 82 -15.84 -4.74 3.49
N GLY A 83 -14.89 -5.67 3.42
CA GLY A 83 -15.07 -7.06 3.83
C GLY A 83 -15.49 -8.00 2.70
N ASP A 84 -15.83 -7.47 1.52
CA ASP A 84 -16.18 -8.30 0.37
C ASP A 84 -14.98 -9.13 -0.09
N THR A 85 -15.27 -10.36 -0.51
CA THR A 85 -14.34 -11.20 -1.27
C THR A 85 -14.72 -11.12 -2.74
N VAL A 86 -13.85 -10.51 -3.55
CA VAL A 86 -14.11 -10.24 -4.97
C VAL A 86 -13.00 -10.79 -5.85
N ARG A 87 -13.29 -10.87 -7.14
CA ARG A 87 -12.26 -11.10 -8.16
C ARG A 87 -11.67 -9.77 -8.60
N ALA A 88 -10.35 -9.66 -8.65
CA ALA A 88 -9.66 -8.49 -9.16
C ALA A 88 -8.64 -8.89 -10.23
N GLU A 89 -8.60 -8.15 -11.33
CA GLU A 89 -7.63 -8.35 -12.39
C GLU A 89 -6.37 -7.53 -12.09
N LEU A 90 -5.19 -8.16 -12.22
CA LEU A 90 -3.91 -7.48 -12.14
C LEU A 90 -3.64 -6.76 -13.47
N VAL A 91 -3.87 -5.45 -13.50
CA VAL A 91 -3.71 -4.64 -14.72
C VAL A 91 -2.26 -4.23 -14.96
N THR A 92 -1.49 -4.02 -13.89
CA THR A 92 -0.09 -3.60 -14.00
C THR A 92 0.73 -4.07 -12.79
N ALA A 93 1.93 -4.56 -13.04
CA ALA A 93 2.98 -4.75 -12.03
C ALA A 93 4.34 -4.39 -12.66
N ASP A 94 4.87 -3.22 -12.32
CA ASP A 94 6.12 -2.67 -12.86
C ASP A 94 7.17 -2.58 -11.75
N ILE A 95 8.27 -3.31 -11.94
CA ILE A 95 9.38 -3.41 -10.99
C ILE A 95 10.18 -2.12 -10.93
N ALA A 96 10.35 -1.41 -12.06
CA ALA A 96 11.17 -0.20 -12.13
C ALA A 96 10.54 0.96 -11.36
N THR A 97 9.21 1.02 -11.33
CA THR A 97 8.43 2.02 -10.60
C THR A 97 7.86 1.51 -9.28
N SER A 98 8.08 0.24 -8.93
CA SER A 98 7.47 -0.45 -7.79
C SER A 98 5.95 -0.28 -7.74
N SER A 99 5.28 -0.30 -8.90
CA SER A 99 3.85 -0.01 -8.98
C SER A 99 3.04 -1.24 -9.34
N VAL A 100 1.99 -1.49 -8.56
CA VAL A 100 0.99 -2.53 -8.79
C VAL A 100 -0.39 -1.89 -8.87
N ARG A 101 -1.22 -2.32 -9.82
CA ARG A 101 -2.60 -1.87 -9.98
C ARG A 101 -3.52 -3.05 -10.24
N PHE A 102 -4.59 -3.10 -9.45
CA PHE A 102 -5.71 -3.99 -9.67
C PHE A 102 -6.97 -3.23 -10.07
N GLU A 103 -7.89 -3.92 -10.71
CA GLU A 103 -9.27 -3.45 -10.92
C GLU A 103 -10.23 -4.55 -10.45
N ALA A 104 -11.17 -4.19 -9.58
CA ALA A 104 -12.20 -5.11 -9.11
C ALA A 104 -13.16 -5.45 -10.26
N VAL A 105 -13.35 -6.74 -10.52
CA VAL A 105 -14.30 -7.24 -11.52
C VAL A 105 -15.67 -7.29 -10.87
N ALA A 106 -16.63 -6.52 -11.41
CA ALA A 106 -18.02 -6.60 -10.97
C ALA A 106 -18.52 -8.06 -11.13
N SER A 107 -19.08 -8.61 -10.05
CA SER A 107 -19.70 -9.94 -10.05
C SER A 107 -21.04 -9.94 -10.77
#